data_AF-A0A3C0J2L6-F1
#
_entry.id   AF-A0A3C0J2L6-F1
#
_cell.length_a   1.000
_cell.length_b   1.000
_cell.length_c   1.000
_cell.angle_alpha   90.00
_cell.angle_beta   90.00
_cell.angle_gamma   90.00
#
_symmetry.space_group_name_H-M   'P 1'
#
loop_
_entity.id
_entity.type
_entity.pdbx_description
1 polymer ?
#
loop_
_entity_poly.entity_id
_entity_poly.type
_entity_poly.pdbx_seq_one_letter_code
_entity_poly.pdbx_strand_id
1 'polypeptide(L)'
;MGRGRLFGTPMSAIGFEQTRRVLAEVCRAAETMSGEYMGSLIVLERETGVGDVAESGVKLDARVSGELLLTIFAVHTPLHDGAVVIRGNRM
;
A
#
# COMPACT_ATOMS: atom_id res chain seq x y z
N MET A 1 -12.40 -23.37 15.00
CA MET A 1 -13.52 -22.80 14.23
C MET A 1 -12.98 -21.67 13.37
N GLY A 2 -13.41 -21.64 12.10
CA GLY A 2 -12.70 -21.02 10.99
C GLY A 2 -12.57 -19.51 11.08
N ARG A 3 -11.33 -19.01 11.07
CA ARG A 3 -11.04 -17.62 10.72
C ARG A 3 -11.09 -17.52 9.20
N GLY A 4 -12.23 -17.04 8.71
CA GLY A 4 -12.47 -16.78 7.30
C GLY A 4 -11.32 -15.95 6.72
N ARG A 5 -10.79 -16.44 5.60
CA ARG A 5 -9.89 -15.71 4.71
C ARG A 5 -10.60 -14.45 4.19
N LEU A 6 -10.56 -13.38 4.96
CA LEU A 6 -11.00 -12.03 4.57
C LEU A 6 -9.82 -11.10 4.25
N PHE A 7 -8.60 -11.63 4.38
CA PHE A 7 -7.35 -10.90 4.21
C PHE A 7 -6.77 -11.23 2.83
N GLY A 8 -6.47 -10.18 2.06
CA GLY A 8 -5.98 -10.27 0.68
C GLY A 8 -4.75 -11.17 0.52
N THR A 9 -4.44 -11.53 -0.72
CA THR A 9 -3.32 -12.40 -1.07
C THR A 9 -2.00 -11.83 -0.52
N PRO A 10 -1.26 -12.56 0.33
CA PRO A 10 0.00 -12.07 0.87
C PRO A 10 1.04 -11.84 -0.23
N MET A 11 2.04 -10.99 0.02
CA MET A 11 3.09 -10.67 -0.95
C MET A 11 3.87 -11.90 -1.41
N SER A 12 4.03 -12.91 -0.55
CA SER A 12 4.65 -14.19 -0.90
C SER A 12 3.82 -15.06 -1.85
N ALA A 13 2.51 -14.77 -1.99
CA ALA A 13 1.60 -15.52 -2.84
C ALA A 13 1.38 -14.87 -4.22
N ILE A 14 1.94 -13.68 -4.47
CA ILE A 14 1.98 -13.09 -5.82
C ILE A 14 3.31 -13.44 -6.52
N GLY A 15 3.28 -13.55 -7.84
CA GLY A 15 4.45 -13.94 -8.62
C GLY A 15 5.53 -12.84 -8.65
N PHE A 16 6.80 -13.24 -8.87
CA PHE A 16 7.96 -12.34 -8.90
C PHE A 16 7.76 -11.12 -9.82
N GLU A 17 7.16 -11.31 -11.00
CA GLU A 17 6.88 -10.23 -11.93
C GLU A 17 5.90 -9.19 -11.36
N GLN A 18 4.84 -9.65 -10.67
CA GLN A 18 3.88 -8.76 -10.03
C GLN A 18 4.52 -7.99 -8.88
N THR A 19 5.34 -8.65 -8.07
CA THR A 19 6.11 -7.99 -7.01
C THR A 19 7.02 -6.90 -7.59
N ARG A 20 7.73 -7.18 -8.68
CA ARG A 20 8.56 -6.17 -9.37
C ARG A 20 7.74 -4.97 -9.85
N ARG A 21 6.54 -5.20 -10.40
CA ARG A 21 5.65 -4.10 -10.84
C ARG A 21 5.21 -3.25 -9.65
N VAL A 22 4.78 -3.87 -8.54
CA VAL A 22 4.39 -3.15 -7.32
C VAL A 22 5.55 -2.29 -6.80
N LEU A 23 6.75 -2.86 -6.71
CA LEU A 23 7.93 -2.12 -6.25
C LEU A 23 8.30 -0.97 -7.20
N ALA A 24 8.18 -1.16 -8.52
CA ALA A 24 8.44 -0.11 -9.49
C ALA A 24 7.49 1.08 -9.32
N GLU A 25 6.20 0.82 -9.12
CA GLU A 25 5.19 1.87 -8.87
C GLU A 25 5.45 2.61 -7.56
N VAL A 26 5.81 1.89 -6.49
CA VAL A 26 6.16 2.48 -5.19
C VAL A 26 7.41 3.36 -5.32
N CYS A 27 8.47 2.89 -5.97
CA CYS A 27 9.68 3.69 -6.19
C CYS A 27 9.39 4.95 -7.00
N ARG A 28 8.61 4.84 -8.08
CA ARG A 28 8.23 5.98 -8.94
C ARG A 28 7.44 7.04 -8.15
N ALA A 29 6.48 6.61 -7.33
CA ALA A 29 5.73 7.51 -6.45
C ALA A 29 6.66 8.16 -5.42
N ALA A 30 7.51 7.38 -4.76
CA ALA A 30 8.44 7.88 -3.74
C ALA A 30 9.42 8.93 -4.29
N GLU A 31 9.95 8.72 -5.50
CA GLU A 31 10.80 9.69 -6.18
C GLU A 31 10.07 11.01 -6.43
N THR A 32 8.83 10.93 -6.93
CA THR A 32 7.99 12.11 -7.18
C THR A 32 7.64 12.84 -5.88
N MET A 33 7.19 12.12 -4.85
CA MET A 33 6.88 12.70 -3.53
C MET A 33 8.11 13.35 -2.90
N SER A 34 9.29 12.76 -3.06
CA SER A 34 10.55 13.35 -2.59
C SER A 34 10.88 14.66 -3.30
N GLY A 35 10.63 14.77 -4.60
CA GLY A 35 10.84 16.00 -5.38
C GLY A 35 9.87 17.12 -4.99
N GLU A 36 8.66 16.76 -4.60
CA GLU A 36 7.59 17.69 -4.20
C GLU A 36 7.55 17.96 -2.68
N TYR A 37 8.53 17.46 -1.91
CA TYR A 37 8.57 17.57 -0.45
C TYR A 37 7.32 17.02 0.26
N MET A 38 6.69 16.00 -0.31
CA MET A 38 5.48 15.37 0.21
C MET A 38 5.87 14.26 1.19
N GLY A 39 5.48 14.43 2.46
CA GLY A 39 5.64 13.41 3.48
C GLY A 39 4.80 12.17 3.16
N SER A 40 5.40 10.99 3.24
CA SER A 40 4.70 9.72 2.98
C SER A 40 5.19 8.59 3.87
N LEU A 41 4.29 7.68 4.21
CA LEU A 41 4.59 6.46 4.96
C LEU A 41 3.92 5.27 4.28
N ILE A 42 4.72 4.41 3.65
CA ILE A 42 4.25 3.22 2.92
C ILE A 42 4.77 1.97 3.62
N VAL A 43 3.85 1.07 3.99
CA VAL A 43 4.13 -0.20 4.66
C VAL A 43 3.90 -1.34 3.68
N LEU A 44 4.90 -2.19 3.46
CA LEU A 44 4.80 -3.39 2.63
C LEU A 44 4.62 -4.62 3.52
N GLU A 45 3.43 -5.24 3.50
CA GLU A 45 3.15 -6.42 4.30
C GLU A 45 3.88 -7.66 3.74
N ARG A 46 4.51 -8.43 4.63
CA ARG A 46 5.23 -9.67 4.29
C ARG A 46 4.52 -10.88 4.89
N GLU A 47 5.19 -11.65 5.74
CA GLU A 47 4.63 -12.88 6.33
C GLU A 47 3.84 -12.57 7.62
N THR A 48 4.37 -11.67 8.45
CA THR A 48 3.65 -11.16 9.62
C THR A 48 2.66 -10.10 9.16
N GLY A 49 1.37 -10.38 9.34
CA GLY A 49 0.31 -9.42 9.03
C GLY A 49 0.37 -8.23 9.97
N VAL A 50 0.15 -7.03 9.42
CA VAL A 50 0.09 -5.77 10.21
C VAL A 50 -1.36 -5.45 10.60
N GLY A 51 -2.23 -6.46 10.61
CA GLY A 51 -3.70 -6.34 10.65
C GLY A 51 -4.19 -5.50 11.83
N ASP A 52 -3.59 -5.66 13.00
CA ASP A 52 -3.98 -4.95 14.22
C ASP A 52 -3.67 -3.43 14.16
N VAL A 53 -2.73 -3.01 13.29
CA VAL A 53 -2.38 -1.60 13.07
C VAL A 53 -3.28 -0.97 11.99
N ALA A 54 -3.76 -1.78 11.04
CA ALA A 54 -4.55 -1.33 9.90
C ALA A 54 -6.06 -1.23 10.16
N GLU A 55 -6.57 -1.72 11.30
CA GLU A 55 -8.02 -1.74 11.61
C GLU A 55 -8.68 -0.34 11.65
N SER A 56 -7.90 0.72 11.87
CA SER A 56 -8.40 2.11 11.88
C SER A 56 -8.42 2.78 10.50
N GLY A 57 -7.82 2.16 9.48
CA GLY A 57 -7.67 2.74 8.14
C GLY A 57 -8.88 2.55 7.22
N VAL A 58 -8.86 3.25 6.09
CA VAL A 58 -9.82 3.03 5.00
C VAL A 58 -9.29 1.94 4.07
N LYS A 59 -10.00 0.82 3.98
CA LYS A 59 -9.63 -0.26 3.05
C LYS A 59 -9.86 0.18 1.60
N LEU A 60 -8.80 0.16 0.80
CA LEU A 60 -8.84 0.58 -0.59
C LEU A 60 -8.52 -0.59 -1.52
N ASP A 61 -9.52 -1.41 -1.92
CA ASP A 61 -9.30 -2.59 -2.78
C ASP A 61 -8.93 -2.23 -4.24
N ALA A 62 -7.81 -1.55 -4.41
CA ALA A 62 -7.28 -1.01 -5.63
C ALA A 62 -5.93 -1.66 -5.94
N ARG A 63 -5.57 -1.71 -7.23
CA ARG A 63 -4.24 -2.11 -7.66
C ARG A 63 -3.24 -1.00 -7.33
N VAL A 64 -2.03 -1.39 -6.94
CA VAL A 64 -0.94 -0.42 -6.74
C VAL A 64 -0.61 0.28 -8.06
N SER A 65 -0.66 1.62 -8.05
CA SER A 65 -0.12 2.49 -9.09
C SER A 65 0.49 3.74 -8.47
N GLY A 66 1.49 4.32 -9.14
CA GLY A 66 2.16 5.52 -8.65
C GLY A 66 1.21 6.72 -8.56
N GLU A 67 0.31 6.87 -9.53
CA GLU A 67 -0.68 7.97 -9.55
C GLU A 67 -1.66 7.88 -8.37
N LEU A 68 -2.05 6.67 -7.97
CA LEU A 68 -2.92 6.47 -6.81
C LEU A 68 -2.20 6.77 -5.50
N LEU A 69 -0.93 6.35 -5.37
CA LEU A 69 -0.10 6.68 -4.21
C LEU A 69 0.07 8.20 -4.07
N LEU A 70 0.37 8.90 -5.17
CA LEU A 70 0.46 10.36 -5.18
C LEU A 70 -0.85 11.02 -4.78
N THR A 71 -1.99 10.48 -5.23
CA THR A 71 -3.31 11.01 -4.88
C THR A 71 -3.61 10.84 -3.39
N ILE A 72 -3.22 9.71 -2.80
CA ILE A 72 -3.45 9.44 -1.36
C ILE A 72 -2.63 10.40 -0.50
N PHE A 73 -1.37 10.65 -0.85
CA PHE A 73 -0.49 11.52 -0.06
C PHE A 73 -0.61 13.01 -0.40
N ALA A 74 -1.43 13.39 -1.39
CA ALA A 74 -1.70 14.77 -1.71
C ALA A 74 -2.24 15.53 -0.48
N VAL A 75 -1.66 16.69 -0.21
CA VAL A 75 -2.01 17.55 0.93
C VAL A 75 -3.49 17.92 0.88
N HIS A 76 -4.13 17.97 2.05
CA HIS A 76 -5.56 18.31 2.22
C HIS A 76 -6.57 17.24 1.78
N THR A 77 -6.15 15.99 1.57
CA THR A 77 -7.09 14.88 1.36
C THR A 77 -7.41 14.18 2.69
N PRO A 78 -8.60 13.57 2.90
CA PRO A 78 -8.88 12.83 4.13
C PRO A 78 -7.96 11.61 4.38
N LEU A 79 -7.24 11.13 3.36
CA LEU A 79 -6.45 9.90 3.42
C LEU A 79 -4.95 10.13 3.66
N HIS A 80 -4.45 11.37 3.54
CA HIS A 80 -3.01 11.66 3.64
C HIS A 80 -2.44 11.51 5.06
N ASP A 81 -3.29 11.61 6.09
CA ASP A 81 -2.86 11.67 7.49
C ASP A 81 -2.75 10.26 8.09
N GLY A 82 -1.74 9.51 7.64
CA GLY A 82 -1.51 8.14 8.06
C GLY A 82 -0.50 7.38 7.22
N ALA A 83 -0.68 6.06 7.13
CA ALA A 83 0.16 5.16 6.35
C ALA A 83 -0.67 4.39 5.31
N VAL A 84 -0.08 4.15 4.15
CA VAL A 84 -0.63 3.21 3.16
C VAL A 84 -0.04 1.82 3.41
N VAL A 85 -0.90 0.81 3.58
CA VAL A 85 -0.47 -0.58 3.74
C VAL A 85 -0.73 -1.35 2.45
N ILE A 86 0.32 -1.87 1.83
CA ILE A 86 0.22 -2.68 0.61
C ILE A 86 0.31 -4.16 0.98
N ARG A 87 -0.73 -4.92 0.63
CA ARG A 87 -0.77 -6.39 0.79
C ARG A 87 -0.78 -7.05 -0.59
N GLY A 88 0.33 -7.69 -0.94
CA GLY A 88 0.52 -8.26 -2.27
C GLY A 88 0.56 -7.16 -3.33
N ASN A 89 -0.46 -7.11 -4.18
CA ASN A 89 -0.60 -6.09 -5.22
C ASN A 89 -1.76 -5.12 -4.99
N ARG A 90 -2.25 -5.03 -3.74
CA ARG A 90 -3.43 -4.25 -3.40
C ARG A 90 -3.30 -3.35 -2.17
N MET A 91 -4.10 -2.29 -2.25
CA MET A 91 -4.39 -1.20 -1.29
C MET A 91 -5.29 -1.62 -0.12
#